data_AF-A0A967LZ31-F1
#
_entry.id   AF-A0A967LZ31-F1
#
_cell.length_a   1.000
_cell.length_b   1.000
_cell.length_c   1.000
_cell.angle_alpha   90.00
_cell.angle_beta   90.00
_cell.angle_gamma   90.00
#
_symmetry.space_group_name_H-M   'P 1'
#
loop_
_entity.id
_entity.type
_entity.pdbx_description
1 polymer ?
#
loop_
_entity_poly.entity_id
_entity_poly.type
_entity_poly.pdbx_seq_one_letter_code
_entity_poly.pdbx_strand_id
1 'polypeptide(L)'
;MKFLRTYCFSLFVILLSFLAATGAEAANSMAPYVSTPIFMSNAVPPNVLIIFDNSGSMNQMAYWEETVEHSEGDPWWQVDIVPTTPYDPARNYYGYFVAGTPGNRVMYSYVSNKFDRDPSGEWEGNFLNWLTMRRADVARKVLVGGLATSRTGGGNTTLIGEDPVQSGRSFKCKLPFMTMLSYTPFNDFNDRYVGVMDGYLYVSKDLNTSPFDKFDYKYAIKV
;
A
#
# COMPACT_ATOMS: atom_id res chain seq x y z
N MET A 1 -25.30 -77.86 -38.22
CA MET A 1 -25.10 -76.69 -37.34
C MET A 1 -23.99 -75.72 -37.78
N LYS A 2 -23.02 -76.09 -38.63
CA LYS A 2 -21.94 -75.17 -39.09
C LYS A 2 -22.43 -74.03 -40.00
N PHE A 3 -23.41 -74.29 -40.88
CA PHE A 3 -23.94 -73.28 -41.80
C PHE A 3 -24.76 -72.18 -41.09
N LEU A 4 -25.59 -72.53 -40.10
CA LEU A 4 -26.40 -71.57 -39.33
C LEU A 4 -25.54 -70.54 -38.57
N ARG A 5 -24.39 -70.98 -38.03
CA ARG A 5 -23.44 -70.12 -37.31
C ARG A 5 -22.74 -69.11 -38.22
N THR A 6 -22.58 -69.44 -39.51
CA THR A 6 -21.96 -68.57 -40.51
C THR A 6 -22.94 -67.48 -40.98
N TYR A 7 -24.22 -67.83 -41.15
CA TYR A 7 -25.27 -66.86 -41.47
C TYR A 7 -25.56 -65.90 -40.31
N CYS A 8 -25.59 -66.37 -39.06
CA CYS A 8 -25.73 -65.50 -37.89
C CYS A 8 -24.55 -64.52 -37.73
N PHE A 9 -23.32 -64.96 -38.03
CA PHE A 9 -22.14 -64.09 -37.97
C PHE A 9 -22.19 -63.02 -39.08
N SER A 10 -22.62 -63.39 -40.28
CA SER A 10 -22.79 -62.46 -41.39
C SER A 10 -23.89 -61.42 -41.11
N LEU A 11 -25.00 -61.84 -40.52
CA LEU A 11 -26.10 -60.95 -40.12
C LEU A 11 -25.68 -59.97 -39.01
N PHE A 12 -24.86 -60.44 -38.07
CA PHE A 12 -24.33 -59.62 -36.99
C PHE A 12 -23.36 -58.54 -37.52
N VAL A 13 -22.52 -58.86 -38.50
CA VAL A 13 -21.62 -57.89 -39.15
C VAL A 13 -22.41 -56.83 -39.93
N ILE A 14 -23.49 -57.22 -40.62
CA ILE A 14 -24.37 -56.27 -41.31
C ILE A 14 -25.07 -55.35 -40.29
N LEU A 15 -25.57 -55.89 -39.18
CA LEU A 15 -26.19 -55.09 -38.13
C LEU A 15 -25.20 -54.08 -37.50
N LEU A 16 -23.94 -54.49 -37.32
CA LEU A 16 -22.87 -53.62 -36.81
C LEU A 16 -22.54 -52.48 -37.79
N SER A 17 -22.62 -52.74 -39.10
CA SER A 17 -22.39 -51.71 -40.13
C SER A 17 -23.49 -50.66 -40.20
N PHE A 18 -24.73 -51.01 -39.85
CA PHE A 18 -25.83 -50.04 -39.72
C PHE A 18 -25.70 -49.18 -38.45
N LEU A 19 -25.07 -49.71 -37.39
CA LEU A 19 -24.85 -48.96 -36.14
C LEU A 19 -23.71 -47.93 -36.26
N ALA A 20 -22.74 -48.16 -37.17
CA ALA A 20 -21.65 -47.22 -37.45
C ALA A 20 -22.04 -46.06 -38.39
N ALA A 21 -23.26 -46.09 -38.96
CA ALA A 21 -23.76 -45.08 -39.89
C ALA A 21 -24.49 -43.91 -39.22
N THR A 22 -24.45 -43.78 -37.88
CA THR A 22 -24.94 -42.58 -37.19
C THR A 22 -24.02 -41.42 -37.54
N GLY A 23 -24.52 -40.49 -38.38
CA GLY A 23 -23.77 -39.37 -38.92
C GLY A 23 -23.06 -38.55 -37.86
N ALA A 24 -21.85 -38.10 -38.19
CA ALA A 24 -21.19 -37.04 -37.44
C ALA A 24 -21.98 -35.74 -37.66
N GLU A 25 -22.75 -35.33 -36.64
CA GLU A 25 -23.31 -33.99 -36.58
C GLU A 25 -22.14 -32.99 -36.59
N ALA A 26 -22.00 -32.23 -37.67
CA ALA A 26 -21.06 -31.11 -37.71
C ALA A 26 -21.52 -30.11 -36.64
N ALA A 27 -20.66 -29.84 -35.65
CA ALA A 27 -20.94 -28.80 -34.67
C ALA A 27 -21.13 -27.46 -35.39
N ASN A 28 -22.34 -26.89 -35.30
CA ASN A 28 -22.62 -25.56 -35.85
C ASN A 28 -21.70 -24.55 -35.13
N SER A 29 -20.70 -24.02 -35.84
CA SER A 29 -19.86 -22.97 -35.28
C SER A 29 -20.67 -21.69 -35.17
N MET A 30 -20.71 -21.07 -33.99
CA MET A 30 -21.37 -19.78 -33.76
C MET A 30 -20.63 -18.59 -34.39
N ALA A 31 -19.66 -18.83 -35.28
CA ALA A 31 -18.87 -17.81 -35.96
C ALA A 31 -19.70 -16.71 -36.66
N PRO A 32 -20.90 -16.96 -37.24
CA PRO A 32 -21.69 -15.90 -37.88
C PRO A 32 -22.43 -14.96 -36.92
N TYR A 33 -22.47 -15.24 -35.62
CA TYR A 33 -23.30 -14.52 -34.64
C TYR A 33 -22.52 -13.57 -33.73
N VAL A 34 -21.33 -13.12 -34.16
CA VAL A 34 -20.56 -12.12 -33.42
C VAL A 34 -20.73 -10.77 -34.11
N SER A 35 -21.78 -10.04 -33.74
CA SER A 35 -21.92 -8.64 -34.14
C SER A 35 -21.04 -7.77 -33.23
N THR A 36 -19.80 -7.53 -33.64
CA THR A 36 -18.97 -6.52 -32.99
C THR A 36 -19.43 -5.13 -33.43
N PRO A 37 -19.70 -4.19 -32.50
CA PRO A 37 -20.12 -2.84 -32.84
C PRO A 37 -19.12 -2.13 -33.78
N ILE A 38 -19.65 -1.39 -34.75
CA ILE A 38 -18.91 -0.61 -35.78
C ILE A 38 -17.94 0.44 -35.19
N PHE A 39 -18.01 0.75 -33.90
CA PHE A 39 -17.12 1.71 -33.24
C PHE A 39 -15.76 1.15 -32.81
N MET A 40 -15.43 -0.11 -33.11
CA MET A 40 -14.10 -0.67 -32.84
C MET A 40 -13.17 -0.63 -34.05
N SER A 41 -13.00 0.53 -34.69
CA SER A 41 -11.88 0.72 -35.63
C SER A 41 -11.11 1.98 -35.26
N ASN A 42 -9.93 1.73 -34.67
CA ASN A 42 -8.94 2.65 -34.11
C ASN A 42 -9.21 3.06 -32.66
N ALA A 43 -8.75 2.22 -31.73
CA ALA A 43 -8.37 2.71 -30.41
C ALA A 43 -7.21 3.69 -30.59
N VAL A 44 -7.53 4.98 -30.72
CA VAL A 44 -6.52 6.04 -30.70
C VAL A 44 -5.89 6.02 -29.30
N PRO A 45 -4.56 5.86 -29.17
CA PRO A 45 -3.92 5.91 -27.87
C PRO A 45 -4.28 7.23 -27.17
N PRO A 46 -4.81 7.20 -25.93
CA PRO A 46 -5.11 8.43 -25.22
C PRO A 46 -3.80 9.17 -24.91
N ASN A 47 -3.77 10.47 -25.17
CA ASN A 47 -2.69 11.35 -24.74
C ASN A 47 -3.02 11.91 -23.35
N VAL A 48 -2.19 11.59 -22.36
CA VAL A 48 -2.33 12.13 -21.00
C VAL A 48 -1.17 13.09 -20.74
N LEU A 49 -1.49 14.37 -20.55
CA LEU A 49 -0.52 15.36 -20.06
C LEU A 49 -0.70 15.50 -18.55
N ILE A 50 0.39 15.26 -17.81
CA ILE A 50 0.43 15.43 -16.36
C ILE A 50 1.33 16.64 -16.07
N ILE A 51 0.78 17.64 -15.40
CA ILE A 51 1.54 18.77 -14.87
C ILE A 51 1.66 18.55 -13.37
N PHE A 52 2.87 18.61 -12.83
CA PHE A 52 3.15 18.27 -11.44
C PHE A 52 4.00 19.33 -10.76
N ASP A 53 3.68 19.65 -9.50
CA ASP A 53 4.46 20.56 -8.68
C ASP A 53 5.74 19.87 -8.16
N ASN A 54 6.87 20.56 -8.24
CA ASN A 54 8.16 20.12 -7.70
C ASN A 54 8.71 21.08 -6.62
N SER A 55 7.87 21.99 -6.12
CA SER A 55 8.24 22.94 -5.08
C SER A 55 8.58 22.24 -3.75
N GLY A 56 9.34 22.92 -2.89
CA GLY A 56 9.68 22.39 -1.56
C GLY A 56 8.46 22.13 -0.67
N SER A 57 7.28 22.69 -0.98
CA SER A 57 6.04 22.41 -0.26
C SER A 57 5.60 20.94 -0.38
N MET A 58 6.02 20.25 -1.45
CA MET A 58 5.76 18.83 -1.63
C MET A 58 6.48 17.95 -0.60
N ASN A 59 7.51 18.49 0.06
CA ASN A 59 8.20 17.82 1.16
C ASN A 59 7.52 18.03 2.52
N GLN A 60 6.43 18.79 2.60
CA GLN A 60 5.63 18.86 3.83
C GLN A 60 4.91 17.54 4.10
N MET A 61 4.59 17.31 5.37
CA MET A 61 3.77 16.20 5.79
C MET A 61 2.39 16.26 5.11
N ALA A 62 1.88 15.10 4.73
CA ALA A 62 0.63 15.00 3.96
C ALA A 62 -0.62 15.25 4.82
N TYR A 63 -0.55 14.96 6.12
CA TYR A 63 -1.73 14.84 6.97
C TYR A 63 -1.69 15.62 8.28
N TRP A 64 -0.60 16.32 8.54
CA TRP A 64 -0.43 17.20 9.69
C TRP A 64 0.67 18.21 9.38
N GLU A 65 0.79 19.26 10.18
CA GLU A 65 1.91 20.20 10.15
C GLU A 65 2.37 20.45 11.60
N GLU A 66 3.57 21.01 11.77
CA GLU A 66 4.03 21.41 13.10
C GLU A 66 3.20 22.60 13.59
N THR A 67 2.54 22.41 14.72
CA THR A 67 1.88 23.51 15.44
C THR A 67 2.53 23.66 16.80
N VAL A 68 2.71 24.90 17.22
CA VAL A 68 3.15 25.26 18.56
C VAL A 68 1.92 25.41 19.44
N GLU A 69 1.88 24.63 20.53
CA GLU A 69 0.87 24.75 21.57
C GLU A 69 1.52 25.04 22.92
N HIS A 70 0.74 25.73 23.77
CA HIS A 70 1.07 26.01 25.16
C HIS A 70 -0.13 25.63 26.01
N SER A 71 0.09 24.96 27.13
CA SER A 71 -0.97 24.76 28.11
C SER A 71 -1.18 26.05 28.93
N GLU A 72 -2.44 26.32 29.27
CA GLU A 72 -2.79 27.43 30.14
C GLU A 72 -2.12 27.26 31.51
N GLY A 73 -1.26 28.22 31.89
CA GLY A 73 -0.50 28.18 33.13
C GLY A 73 0.98 27.80 32.98
N ASP A 74 1.42 27.35 31.81
CA ASP A 74 2.83 27.10 31.55
C ASP A 74 3.60 28.42 31.28
N PRO A 75 4.90 28.50 31.65
CA PRO A 75 5.73 29.64 31.28
C PRO A 75 5.82 29.82 29.76
N TRP A 76 5.87 31.07 29.27
CA TRP A 76 5.91 31.39 27.82
C TRP A 76 7.07 30.76 27.02
N TRP A 77 8.14 30.35 27.71
CA TRP A 77 9.29 29.67 27.10
C TRP A 77 9.13 28.14 27.02
N GLN A 78 8.08 27.58 27.64
CA GLN A 78 7.74 26.17 27.56
C GLN A 78 6.70 25.99 26.46
N VAL A 79 7.18 25.53 25.30
CA VAL A 79 6.40 25.25 24.09
C VAL A 79 6.46 23.76 23.83
N ASP A 80 5.32 23.16 23.49
CA ASP A 80 5.30 21.86 22.83
C ASP A 80 5.02 22.02 21.34
N ILE A 81 5.69 21.21 20.53
CA ILE A 81 5.32 21.05 19.12
C ILE A 81 4.36 19.88 19.04
N VAL A 82 3.18 20.06 18.49
CA VAL A 82 2.13 19.03 18.34
C VAL A 82 1.62 19.01 16.89
N PRO A 83 0.91 17.95 16.45
CA PRO A 83 0.34 17.98 15.11
C PRO A 83 -0.86 18.94 15.03
N THR A 84 -0.93 19.79 14.00
CA THR A 84 -2.11 20.65 13.73
C THR A 84 -3.41 19.85 13.64
N THR A 85 -3.32 18.65 13.07
CA THR A 85 -4.42 17.71 12.89
C THR A 85 -4.05 16.40 13.55
N PRO A 86 -4.59 16.11 14.75
CA PRO A 86 -4.34 14.85 15.45
C PRO A 86 -4.71 13.63 14.61
N TYR A 87 -4.08 12.51 14.93
CA TYR A 87 -4.43 11.23 14.32
C TYR A 87 -5.87 10.84 14.65
N ASP A 88 -6.66 10.54 13.61
CA ASP A 88 -8.04 10.06 13.74
C ASP A 88 -8.11 8.57 13.33
N PRO A 89 -8.31 7.65 14.28
CA PRO A 89 -8.39 6.22 14.01
C PRO A 89 -9.68 5.81 13.30
N ALA A 90 -10.63 6.72 13.04
CA ALA A 90 -11.79 6.45 12.18
C ALA A 90 -11.52 6.76 10.71
N ARG A 91 -10.43 7.48 10.39
CA ARG A 91 -10.05 7.85 9.01
C ARG A 91 -9.03 6.87 8.44
N ASN A 92 -9.01 6.76 7.11
CA ASN A 92 -7.97 6.05 6.39
C ASN A 92 -7.02 7.05 5.73
N TYR A 93 -5.75 7.01 6.11
CA TYR A 93 -4.70 7.82 5.54
C TYR A 93 -4.04 7.06 4.39
N TYR A 94 -3.88 7.72 3.25
CA TYR A 94 -3.30 7.11 2.06
C TYR A 94 -1.77 7.21 2.13
N GLY A 95 -1.08 6.10 1.87
CA GLY A 95 0.38 6.07 1.97
C GLY A 95 0.91 4.69 1.70
N TYR A 96 2.21 4.46 1.85
CA TYR A 96 2.81 3.18 1.49
C TYR A 96 2.31 2.00 2.33
N PHE A 97 1.92 2.26 3.58
CA PHE A 97 1.38 1.23 4.47
C PHE A 97 -0.08 0.93 4.12
N VAL A 98 -0.48 -0.33 4.23
CA VAL A 98 -1.89 -0.72 4.14
C VAL A 98 -2.60 -0.27 5.42
N ALA A 99 -3.64 0.55 5.29
CA ALA A 99 -4.38 1.09 6.43
C ALA A 99 -5.34 0.08 7.08
N GLY A 100 -5.89 -0.86 6.30
CA GLY A 100 -7.02 -1.70 6.71
C GLY A 100 -8.33 -0.92 6.79
N THR A 101 -9.24 -1.40 7.63
CA THR A 101 -10.54 -0.77 7.90
C THR A 101 -10.52 -0.20 9.33
N PRO A 102 -11.26 0.89 9.63
CA PRO A 102 -11.45 1.30 11.03
C PRO A 102 -11.91 0.11 11.89
N GLY A 103 -11.20 -0.14 13.00
CA GLY A 103 -11.43 -1.30 13.88
C GLY A 103 -10.75 -2.60 13.44
N ASN A 104 -10.20 -2.68 12.23
CA ASN A 104 -9.38 -3.81 11.76
C ASN A 104 -8.18 -3.29 10.95
N ARG A 105 -7.17 -2.84 11.70
CA ARG A 105 -5.97 -2.19 11.18
C ARG A 105 -4.90 -3.22 10.82
N VAL A 106 -4.17 -2.97 9.74
CA VAL A 106 -3.05 -3.85 9.37
C VAL A 106 -1.83 -3.44 10.17
N MET A 107 -1.23 -4.43 10.83
CA MET A 107 -0.09 -4.24 11.71
C MET A 107 1.23 -4.57 11.04
N TYR A 108 2.30 -3.99 11.57
CA TYR A 108 3.65 -4.09 11.06
C TYR A 108 4.65 -4.34 12.20
N SER A 109 5.68 -5.11 11.88
CA SER A 109 6.87 -5.29 12.71
C SER A 109 8.05 -4.60 12.02
N TYR A 110 8.91 -3.95 12.78
CA TYR A 110 10.13 -3.37 12.23
C TYR A 110 11.27 -4.39 12.26
N VAL A 111 11.60 -4.96 11.11
CA VAL A 111 12.60 -6.00 10.96
C VAL A 111 13.46 -5.74 9.73
N SER A 112 14.76 -6.07 9.81
CA SER A 112 15.69 -5.94 8.67
C SER A 112 15.69 -4.55 8.01
N ASN A 113 15.61 -3.48 8.82
CA ASN A 113 15.57 -2.08 8.39
C ASN A 113 14.35 -1.71 7.51
N LYS A 114 13.22 -2.38 7.68
CA LYS A 114 11.93 -2.04 7.06
C LYS A 114 10.77 -2.44 7.96
N PHE A 115 9.60 -1.92 7.64
CA PHE A 115 8.34 -2.36 8.23
C PHE A 115 7.77 -3.47 7.36
N ASP A 116 7.69 -4.68 7.91
CA ASP A 116 7.02 -5.80 7.25
C ASP A 116 5.64 -6.01 7.85
N ARG A 117 4.67 -6.37 7.00
CA ARG A 117 3.32 -6.73 7.49
C ARG A 117 3.44 -7.93 8.41
N ASP A 118 2.92 -7.77 9.61
CA ASP A 118 2.93 -8.79 10.63
C ASP A 118 1.67 -8.64 11.49
N PRO A 119 0.74 -9.60 11.47
CA PRO A 119 -0.43 -9.57 12.35
C PRO A 119 -0.10 -9.51 13.84
N SER A 120 1.11 -9.94 14.23
CA SER A 120 1.62 -9.86 15.62
C SER A 120 2.45 -8.60 15.86
N GLY A 121 2.61 -7.75 14.84
CA GLY A 121 3.31 -6.49 14.95
C GLY A 121 2.54 -5.45 15.75
N GLU A 122 3.26 -4.46 16.24
CA GLU A 122 2.71 -3.42 17.13
C GLU A 122 2.65 -2.05 16.47
N TRP A 123 3.20 -1.90 15.26
CA TRP A 123 3.04 -0.68 14.48
C TRP A 123 1.76 -0.72 13.66
N GLU A 124 0.87 0.24 13.87
CA GLU A 124 -0.34 0.37 13.06
C GLU A 124 -0.04 1.04 11.71
N GLY A 125 -0.37 0.37 10.60
CA GLY A 125 -0.09 0.88 9.25
C GLY A 125 -0.81 2.19 8.91
N ASN A 126 -2.04 2.37 9.36
CA ASN A 126 -2.79 3.62 9.13
C ASN A 126 -2.15 4.80 9.88
N PHE A 127 -1.70 4.56 11.11
CA PHE A 127 -0.96 5.53 11.90
C PHE A 127 0.38 5.88 11.24
N LEU A 128 1.13 4.89 10.75
CA LEU A 128 2.36 5.13 10.00
C LEU A 128 2.12 5.98 8.74
N ASN A 129 1.02 5.78 8.02
CA ASN A 129 0.68 6.65 6.89
C ASN A 129 0.47 8.11 7.31
N TRP A 130 -0.32 8.34 8.36
CA TRP A 130 -0.53 9.69 8.90
C TRP A 130 0.78 10.33 9.33
N LEU A 131 1.60 9.57 10.05
CA LEU A 131 2.81 10.06 10.72
C LEU A 131 3.97 10.30 9.76
N THR A 132 4.14 9.47 8.71
CA THR A 132 5.38 9.42 7.93
C THR A 132 5.27 9.89 6.48
N MET A 133 4.05 10.01 5.94
CA MET A 133 3.89 10.35 4.52
C MET A 133 4.08 11.83 4.25
N ARG A 134 4.94 12.16 3.29
CA ARG A 134 5.02 13.49 2.69
C ARG A 134 4.05 13.62 1.51
N ARG A 135 3.69 14.84 1.13
CA ARG A 135 2.84 15.10 -0.05
C ARG A 135 3.44 14.50 -1.34
N ALA A 136 4.76 14.56 -1.48
CA ALA A 136 5.50 13.94 -2.58
C ALA A 136 5.33 12.42 -2.63
N ASP A 137 5.37 11.74 -1.48
CA ASP A 137 5.19 10.28 -1.39
C ASP A 137 3.78 9.86 -1.83
N VAL A 138 2.76 10.57 -1.33
CA VAL A 138 1.36 10.36 -1.71
C VAL A 138 1.16 10.54 -3.21
N ALA A 139 1.66 11.64 -3.76
CA ALA A 139 1.55 11.93 -5.18
C ALA A 139 2.28 10.91 -6.06
N ARG A 140 3.49 10.53 -5.69
CA ARG A 140 4.27 9.49 -6.39
C ARG A 140 3.60 8.12 -6.30
N LYS A 141 2.94 7.83 -5.17
CA LYS A 141 2.13 6.61 -5.01
C LYS A 141 0.99 6.57 -6.03
N VAL A 142 0.28 7.68 -6.21
CA VAL A 142 -0.82 7.78 -7.19
C VAL A 142 -0.31 7.62 -8.62
N LEU A 143 0.83 8.25 -8.96
CA LEU A 143 1.33 8.27 -10.34
C LEU A 143 2.02 6.99 -10.78
N VAL A 144 2.88 6.42 -9.92
CA VAL A 144 3.80 5.32 -10.28
C VAL A 144 3.87 4.21 -9.22
N GLY A 145 3.00 4.23 -8.23
CA GLY A 145 2.97 3.24 -7.15
C GLY A 145 3.93 3.50 -5.99
N GLY A 146 4.66 4.62 -5.98
CA GLY A 146 5.53 5.05 -4.87
C GLY A 146 7.00 4.98 -5.22
N LEU A 147 7.92 5.50 -4.39
CA LEU A 147 9.36 5.39 -4.65
C LEU A 147 9.84 3.97 -4.34
N ALA A 148 10.55 3.34 -5.27
CA ALA A 148 10.86 1.92 -5.24
C ALA A 148 12.36 1.65 -5.44
N THR A 149 12.93 0.66 -4.73
CA THR A 149 14.34 0.23 -4.87
C THR A 149 14.69 -0.33 -6.24
N SER A 150 13.77 -1.10 -6.84
CA SER A 150 13.88 -1.59 -8.22
C SER A 150 12.51 -1.67 -8.87
N ARG A 151 12.45 -1.24 -10.13
CA ARG A 151 11.28 -1.37 -11.01
C ARG A 151 11.53 -2.31 -12.18
N THR A 152 12.73 -2.86 -12.26
CA THR A 152 13.21 -3.61 -13.41
C THR A 152 13.74 -4.94 -12.89
N GLY A 153 12.87 -5.96 -12.92
CA GLY A 153 13.14 -7.30 -12.40
C GLY A 153 11.91 -7.93 -11.75
N GLY A 154 11.79 -9.26 -11.81
CA GLY A 154 10.65 -10.00 -11.26
C GLY A 154 10.67 -10.24 -9.74
N GLY A 155 11.51 -9.52 -9.00
CA GLY A 155 11.62 -9.65 -7.54
C GLY A 155 10.68 -8.72 -6.77
N ASN A 156 10.60 -8.90 -5.46
CA ASN A 156 9.84 -7.98 -4.60
C ASN A 156 10.45 -6.58 -4.61
N THR A 157 9.61 -5.58 -4.88
CA THR A 157 9.94 -4.17 -4.79
C THR A 157 9.67 -3.66 -3.38
N THR A 158 10.64 -2.94 -2.79
CA THR A 158 10.46 -2.22 -1.52
C THR A 158 10.17 -0.76 -1.80
N LEU A 159 9.10 -0.24 -1.21
CA LEU A 159 8.78 1.18 -1.22
C LEU A 159 9.59 1.90 -0.16
N ILE A 160 10.06 3.11 -0.47
CA ILE A 160 10.91 3.92 0.41
C ILE A 160 10.28 5.30 0.56
N GLY A 161 10.21 5.81 1.79
CA GLY A 161 9.82 7.17 2.11
C GLY A 161 10.76 8.20 1.49
N GLU A 162 10.24 9.40 1.20
CA GLU A 162 11.03 10.45 0.59
C GLU A 162 12.21 10.90 1.49
N ASP A 163 13.39 10.93 0.87
CA ASP A 163 14.61 11.56 1.38
C ASP A 163 14.87 12.85 0.58
N PRO A 164 14.41 14.01 1.07
CA PRO A 164 14.49 15.25 0.31
C PRO A 164 15.94 15.72 0.18
N VAL A 165 16.39 15.95 -1.06
CA VAL A 165 17.73 16.50 -1.36
C VAL A 165 17.98 17.87 -0.70
N GLN A 166 16.90 18.62 -0.43
CA GLN A 166 16.95 19.87 0.32
C GLN A 166 17.03 19.57 1.81
N SER A 167 18.25 19.46 2.33
CA SER A 167 18.56 19.40 3.76
C SER A 167 17.74 20.46 4.52
N GLY A 168 16.89 20.02 5.45
CA GLY A 168 16.15 20.91 6.36
C GLY A 168 14.62 20.81 6.33
N ARG A 169 14.02 19.99 5.47
CA ARG A 169 12.58 19.68 5.56
C ARG A 169 12.36 18.55 6.56
N SER A 170 12.46 18.87 7.84
CA SER A 170 12.18 17.97 8.96
C SER A 170 10.91 18.39 9.68
N PHE A 171 10.11 17.43 10.12
CA PHE A 171 8.87 17.70 10.87
C PHE A 171 8.85 16.85 12.14
N LYS A 172 8.53 17.43 13.29
CA LYS A 172 8.42 16.76 14.58
C LYS A 172 7.13 17.13 15.31
N CYS A 173 6.65 16.23 16.13
CA CYS A 173 5.57 16.51 17.05
C CYS A 173 5.71 15.65 18.31
N LYS A 174 5.20 16.17 19.42
CA LYS A 174 5.03 15.46 20.67
C LYS A 174 3.73 14.69 20.55
N LEU A 175 3.82 13.39 20.79
CA LEU A 175 2.66 12.52 20.88
C LEU A 175 2.50 12.08 22.34
N PRO A 176 1.27 12.16 22.88
CA PRO A 176 1.02 11.75 24.25
C PRO A 176 1.18 10.23 24.38
N PHE A 177 1.51 9.78 25.59
CA PHE A 177 1.74 8.37 25.87
C PHE A 177 0.57 7.47 25.46
N MET A 178 -0.68 7.95 25.51
CA MET A 178 -1.85 7.19 25.07
C MET A 178 -1.83 6.88 23.57
N THR A 179 -1.43 7.85 22.74
CA THR A 179 -1.28 7.65 21.28
C THR A 179 -0.14 6.68 21.00
N MET A 180 0.99 6.85 21.69
CA MET A 180 2.13 5.96 21.52
C MET A 180 1.80 4.52 21.92
N LEU A 181 1.17 4.33 23.09
CA LEU A 181 0.75 3.03 23.59
C LEU A 181 -0.24 2.32 22.65
N SER A 182 -1.10 3.07 21.95
CA SER A 182 -2.17 2.50 21.14
C SER A 182 -1.73 2.06 19.74
N TYR A 183 -0.74 2.74 19.14
CA TYR A 183 -0.43 2.60 17.72
C TYR A 183 1.02 2.24 17.42
N THR A 184 1.83 2.03 18.46
CA THR A 184 3.26 1.74 18.35
C THR A 184 3.70 0.70 19.40
N PRO A 185 4.92 0.13 19.27
CA PRO A 185 5.49 -0.79 20.26
C PRO A 185 5.79 -0.21 21.66
N PHE A 186 5.62 1.10 21.87
CA PHE A 186 6.09 1.75 23.09
C PHE A 186 5.06 1.63 24.22
N ASN A 187 5.37 0.82 25.23
CA ASN A 187 4.47 0.48 26.33
C ASN A 187 4.89 1.07 27.69
N ASP A 188 5.72 2.11 27.69
CA ASP A 188 6.36 2.66 28.89
C ASP A 188 5.69 3.92 29.45
N PHE A 189 4.45 4.22 29.02
CA PHE A 189 3.63 5.35 29.48
C PHE A 189 4.32 6.73 29.38
N ASN A 190 5.29 6.87 28.47
CA ASN A 190 6.00 8.13 28.25
C ASN A 190 5.47 8.86 27.02
N ASP A 191 5.31 10.17 27.15
CA ASP A 191 5.18 11.08 26.02
C ASP A 191 6.49 11.07 25.21
N ARG A 192 6.37 11.23 23.88
CA ARG A 192 7.52 11.14 22.99
C ARG A 192 7.50 12.21 21.92
N TYR A 193 8.67 12.78 21.65
CA TYR A 193 8.88 13.46 20.38
C TYR A 193 9.07 12.42 19.29
N VAL A 194 8.33 12.61 18.21
CA VAL A 194 8.42 11.83 16.99
C VAL A 194 8.71 12.78 15.85
N GLY A 195 9.61 12.41 14.94
CA GLY A 195 9.94 13.27 13.81
C GLY A 195 10.37 12.54 12.55
N VAL A 196 10.16 13.17 11.41
CA VAL A 196 10.48 12.64 10.09
C VAL A 196 11.56 13.51 9.43
N MET A 197 12.69 12.90 9.11
CA MET A 197 13.84 13.55 8.45
C MET A 197 14.64 12.51 7.66
N ASP A 198 15.11 12.89 6.46
CA ASP A 198 15.98 12.08 5.60
C ASP A 198 15.48 10.65 5.29
N GLY A 199 14.16 10.46 5.11
CA GLY A 199 13.55 9.14 4.91
C GLY A 199 13.49 8.26 6.17
N TYR A 200 13.77 8.82 7.35
CA TYR A 200 13.69 8.13 8.64
C TYR A 200 12.62 8.74 9.55
N LEU A 201 12.06 7.86 10.38
CA LEU A 201 11.27 8.19 11.55
C LEU A 201 12.16 8.12 12.80
N TYR A 202 12.25 9.22 13.54
CA TYR A 202 12.97 9.37 14.79
C TYR A 202 11.97 9.38 15.94
N VAL A 203 12.32 8.72 17.04
CA VAL A 203 11.51 8.69 18.26
C VAL A 203 12.41 8.95 19.46
N SER A 204 12.01 9.88 20.33
CA SER A 204 12.73 10.27 21.53
C SER A 204 11.79 10.46 22.70
N LYS A 205 12.15 9.90 23.86
CA LYS A 205 11.55 10.19 25.17
C LYS A 205 12.09 11.49 25.77
N ASP A 206 13.20 12.01 25.23
CA ASP A 206 13.76 13.28 25.69
C ASP A 206 12.96 14.43 25.07
N LEU A 207 12.11 15.06 25.88
CA LEU A 207 11.28 16.20 25.47
C LEU A 207 12.00 17.55 25.57
N ASN A 208 13.28 17.58 25.98
CA ASN A 208 14.05 18.82 26.06
C ASN A 208 14.90 19.09 24.81
N THR A 209 15.09 18.07 23.97
CA THR A 209 15.96 18.13 22.80
C THR A 209 15.18 17.72 21.56
N SER A 210 15.58 18.22 20.39
CA SER A 210 15.01 17.75 19.12
C SER A 210 15.24 16.25 18.95
N PRO A 211 14.25 15.48 18.45
CA PRO A 211 14.43 14.05 18.17
C PRO A 211 15.46 13.80 17.05
N PHE A 212 15.85 14.84 16.31
CA PHE A 212 16.90 14.76 15.28
C PHE A 212 18.31 14.84 15.84
N ASP A 213 18.49 15.48 17.01
CA ASP A 213 19.79 15.60 17.67
C ASP A 213 20.01 14.47 18.67
N LYS A 214 18.94 14.07 19.38
CA LYS A 214 18.97 12.97 20.36
C LYS A 214 17.68 12.14 20.28
N PHE A 215 17.84 10.87 19.92
CA PHE A 215 16.76 9.90 19.75
C PHE A 215 17.06 8.60 20.50
N ASP A 216 16.00 7.90 20.91
CA ASP A 216 16.09 6.52 21.39
C ASP A 216 16.01 5.53 20.23
N TYR A 217 15.19 5.84 19.21
CA TYR A 217 14.94 4.96 18.07
C TYR A 217 14.97 5.71 16.74
N LYS A 218 15.48 5.02 15.72
CA LYS A 218 15.54 5.49 14.33
C LYS A 218 15.09 4.36 13.40
N TYR A 219 14.03 4.61 12.63
CA TYR A 219 13.42 3.65 11.72
C TYR A 219 13.45 4.16 10.28
N ALA A 220 14.03 3.40 9.36
CA ALA A 220 13.91 3.68 7.93
C ALA A 220 12.46 3.50 7.48
N ILE A 221 11.89 4.49 6.79
CA ILE A 221 10.52 4.42 6.26
C ILE A 221 10.56 3.56 5.00
N LYS A 222 10.40 2.25 5.16
CA LYS A 222 10.46 1.25 4.07
C LYS A 222 9.41 0.17 4.28
N VAL A 223 8.77 -0.30 3.21
CA VAL A 223 7.73 -1.37 3.23
C VAL A 223 7.73 -2.22 1.97
#